data_AF-A0A4Q3FV42-F1
#
_entry.id   AF-A0A4Q3FV42-F1
#
_cell.length_a   1.000
_cell.length_b   1.000
_cell.length_c   1.000
_cell.angle_alpha   90.00
_cell.angle_beta   90.00
_cell.angle_gamma   90.00
#
_symmetry.space_group_name_H-M   'P 1'
#
loop_
_entity.id
_entity.type
_entity.pdbx_description
1 polymer ?
#
loop_
_entity_poly.entity_id
_entity_poly.type
_entity_poly.pdbx_seq_one_letter_code
_entity_poly.pdbx_strand_id
1 'polypeptide(L)' 'MTRFRAAYILKKSIVLLLPALLGAGCGSGVPDNGPTDDGGSGTIHISVDESFKPVIDSEIAVFEGLHPGAHIIA' A
#
# COMPACT_ATOMS: atom_id res chain seq x y z
N MET A 1 -8.25 -8.99 -58.99
CA MET A 1 -8.23 -7.76 -58.15
C MET A 1 -8.95 -7.95 -56.79
N THR A 2 -8.90 -9.15 -56.18
CA THR A 2 -9.64 -9.49 -54.94
C THR A 2 -8.73 -9.86 -53.77
N ARG A 3 -7.47 -10.27 -54.02
CA ARG A 3 -6.53 -10.70 -52.98
C ARG A 3 -5.94 -9.56 -52.14
N PHE A 4 -5.81 -8.37 -52.73
CA PHE A 4 -5.36 -7.17 -52.02
C PHE A 4 -6.39 -6.66 -51.00
N ARG A 5 -7.69 -6.80 -51.28
CA ARG A 5 -8.76 -6.41 -50.36
C ARG A 5 -8.83 -7.33 -49.14
N ALA A 6 -8.67 -8.64 -49.33
CA ALA A 6 -8.65 -9.62 -48.24
C ALA A 6 -7.45 -9.41 -47.29
N ALA A 7 -6.26 -9.18 -47.83
CA ALA A 7 -5.06 -8.88 -47.02
C ALA A 7 -5.17 -7.53 -46.29
N TYR A 8 -5.84 -6.54 -46.89
CA TYR A 8 -6.08 -5.23 -46.29
C TYR A 8 -7.12 -5.29 -45.15
N ILE A 9 -8.16 -6.12 -45.30
CA ILE A 9 -9.16 -6.38 -44.25
C ILE A 9 -8.51 -7.14 -43.08
N LEU A 10 -7.69 -8.16 -43.36
CA LEU A 10 -6.98 -8.92 -42.33
C LEU A 10 -5.96 -8.05 -41.55
N LYS A 11 -5.22 -7.16 -42.26
CA LYS A 11 -4.33 -6.18 -41.62
C LYS A 11 -5.09 -5.16 -40.77
N LYS A 12 -6.26 -4.67 -41.23
CA LYS A 12 -7.08 -3.71 -40.48
C LYS A 12 -7.65 -4.32 -39.19
N SER A 13 -8.04 -5.59 -39.20
CA SER A 13 -8.55 -6.27 -38.00
C SER A 13 -7.48 -6.45 -36.91
N ILE A 14 -6.23 -6.70 -37.29
CA ILE A 14 -5.10 -6.78 -36.35
C ILE A 14 -4.79 -5.42 -35.70
N VAL A 15 -4.82 -4.34 -36.47
CA VAL A 15 -4.59 -2.98 -35.95
C VAL A 15 -5.72 -2.52 -35.03
N LEU A 16 -6.95 -3.03 -35.22
CA LEU A 16 -8.10 -2.73 -34.37
C LEU A 16 -8.10 -3.52 -33.04
N LEU A 17 -7.49 -4.72 -33.02
CA LEU A 17 -7.48 -5.60 -31.85
C LEU A 17 -6.35 -5.26 -30.84
N LEU A 18 -5.24 -4.69 -31.30
CA LEU A 18 -4.07 -4.38 -30.44
C LEU A 18 -4.32 -3.33 -29.34
N PRO A 19 -5.11 -2.25 -29.55
CA PRO A 19 -5.38 -1.26 -28.49
C PRO A 19 -6.29 -1.80 -27.38
N ALA A 20 -7.13 -2.80 -27.68
CA ALA A 20 -8.07 -3.38 -26.72
C ALA A 20 -7.37 -4.23 -25.64
N LEU A 21 -6.22 -4.84 -25.97
CA LEU A 21 -5.44 -5.61 -25.00
C LEU A 21 -4.61 -4.71 -24.06
N LEU A 22 -4.28 -3.49 -24.46
CA LEU A 22 -3.48 -2.56 -23.64
C LEU A 22 -4.32 -1.80 -22.60
N GLY A 23 -5.65 -1.83 -22.70
CA GLY A 23 -6.57 -1.14 -21.78
C GLY A 23 -7.01 -1.96 -20.55
N ALA A 24 -6.66 -3.24 -20.46
CA ALA A 24 -7.13 -4.15 -19.40
C ALA A 24 -6.26 -4.13 -18.12
N GLY A 25 -5.44 -3.09 -17.93
CA GLY A 25 -4.46 -3.01 -16.84
C GLY A 25 -4.61 -1.76 -15.99
N CYS A 26 -5.74 -1.54 -15.35
CA CYS A 26 -5.83 -0.60 -14.23
C CYS A 26 -6.98 -0.98 -13.30
N GLY A 27 -6.68 -1.18 -12.02
CA GLY A 27 -7.71 -1.30 -10.98
C GLY A 27 -7.78 -2.64 -10.26
N SER A 28 -6.65 -3.14 -9.75
CA SER A 28 -6.69 -4.01 -8.58
C SER A 28 -5.82 -3.40 -7.49
N GLY A 29 -6.15 -2.18 -7.08
CA GLY A 29 -5.78 -1.70 -5.76
C GLY A 29 -6.55 -2.56 -4.79
N VAL A 30 -5.89 -3.54 -4.18
CA VAL A 30 -6.43 -4.22 -3.00
C VAL A 30 -6.65 -3.10 -1.98
N PRO A 31 -7.89 -2.81 -1.54
CA PRO A 31 -8.07 -1.93 -0.42
C PRO A 31 -7.42 -2.62 0.78
N ASP A 32 -6.31 -2.04 1.24
CA ASP A 32 -5.65 -2.44 2.47
C ASP A 32 -6.60 -2.09 3.63
N ASN A 33 -7.53 -3.02 3.89
CA ASN A 33 -8.53 -2.89 4.95
C ASN A 33 -8.03 -3.52 6.26
N GLY A 34 -6.75 -3.89 6.33
CA GLY A 34 -6.11 -4.26 7.59
C GLY A 34 -5.66 -3.01 8.32
N PRO A 35 -5.68 -2.98 9.67
CA PRO A 35 -4.78 -2.10 10.40
C PRO A 35 -3.37 -2.43 9.91
N THR A 36 -2.75 -1.54 9.16
CA THR A 36 -1.31 -1.64 8.91
C THR A 36 -0.65 -1.57 10.28
N ASP A 37 0.12 -2.59 10.65
CA ASP A 37 0.90 -2.58 11.89
C ASP A 37 1.98 -1.49 11.79
N ASP A 38 1.58 -0.24 11.99
CA ASP A 38 2.46 0.91 12.13
C ASP A 38 2.70 1.13 13.61
N GLY A 39 3.94 0.93 14.05
CA GLY A 39 4.36 1.11 15.45
C GLY A 39 4.23 2.57 15.94
N GLY A 40 3.86 3.51 15.06
CA GLY A 40 3.63 4.92 15.39
C GLY A 40 2.20 5.27 15.81
N SER A 41 1.29 4.29 15.97
CA SER A 41 -0.10 4.58 16.37
C SER A 41 -0.73 3.47 17.25
N GLY A 42 -1.77 3.83 17.99
CA GLY A 42 -2.51 2.92 18.87
C GLY A 42 -1.93 2.82 20.29
N THR A 43 -2.34 1.79 21.04
CA THR A 43 -1.86 1.56 22.40
C THR A 43 -0.80 0.47 22.43
N ILE A 44 0.41 0.80 22.88
CA ILE A 44 1.55 -0.10 22.94
C ILE A 44 1.77 -0.49 24.39
N HIS A 45 1.60 -1.76 24.71
CA HIS A 45 1.91 -2.30 26.04
C HIS A 45 3.32 -2.85 26.05
N ILE A 46 4.17 -2.28 26.90
CA ILE A 46 5.53 -2.76 27.12
C ILE A 46 5.65 -3.28 28.55
N SER A 47 6.48 -4.30 28.73
CA SER A 47 6.82 -4.80 30.06
C SER A 47 8.30 -4.49 30.30
N VAL A 48 8.59 -3.70 31.32
CA VAL A 48 9.94 -3.27 31.67
C VAL A 48 10.23 -3.53 33.14
N ASP A 49 11.49 -3.68 33.50
CA ASP A 49 11.91 -3.78 34.89
C ASP A 49 11.78 -2.40 35.58
N GLU A 50 11.26 -2.39 36.81
CA GLU A 50 10.99 -1.16 37.57
C GLU A 50 12.25 -0.31 37.80
N SER A 51 13.44 -0.94 37.80
CA SER A 51 14.72 -0.23 37.93
C SER A 51 14.98 0.74 36.76
N PHE A 52 14.34 0.56 35.61
CA PHE A 52 14.47 1.43 34.44
C PHE A 52 13.38 2.49 34.31
N LYS A 53 12.44 2.56 35.27
CA LYS A 53 11.33 3.52 35.23
C LYS A 53 11.73 4.96 34.85
N PRO A 54 12.75 5.60 35.46
CA PRO A 54 13.07 6.99 35.11
C PRO A 54 13.57 7.17 33.68
N VAL A 55 14.18 6.14 33.09
CA VAL A 55 14.64 6.16 31.70
C VAL A 55 13.47 5.93 30.75
N ILE A 56 12.62 4.92 31.05
CA ILE A 56 11.45 4.59 30.24
C ILE A 56 10.44 5.73 30.20
N ASP A 57 10.18 6.39 31.33
CA ASP A 57 9.28 7.56 31.37
C ASP A 57 9.76 8.67 30.43
N SER A 58 11.08 8.89 30.32
CA SER A 58 11.65 9.90 29.42
C SER A 58 11.53 9.51 27.94
N GLU A 59 11.72 8.23 27.62
CA GLU A 59 11.61 7.71 26.26
C GLU A 59 10.15 7.74 25.78
N ILE A 60 9.20 7.40 26.65
CA ILE A 60 7.76 7.49 26.35
C ILE A 60 7.39 8.93 25.99
N ALA A 61 7.84 9.91 26.78
CA ALA A 61 7.53 11.32 26.52
C ALA A 61 8.08 11.81 25.17
N VAL A 62 9.29 11.38 24.78
CA VAL A 62 9.87 11.69 23.47
C VAL A 62 9.09 11.00 22.35
N PHE A 63 8.79 9.71 22.52
CA PHE A 63 8.09 8.92 21.52
C PHE A 63 6.67 9.43 21.26
N GLU A 64 5.86 9.67 22.30
CA GLU A 64 4.50 10.22 22.15
C GLU A 64 4.51 11.65 21.58
N GLY A 65 5.58 12.43 21.83
CA GLY A 65 5.77 13.73 21.20
C GLY A 65 6.03 13.65 19.69
N LEU A 66 6.74 12.60 19.23
CA LEU A 66 6.99 12.33 17.81
C LEU A 66 5.83 11.61 17.13
N HIS A 67 5.06 10.84 17.90
CA HIS A 67 3.96 10.00 17.45
C HIS A 67 2.67 10.33 18.23
N PRO A 68 1.96 11.42 17.87
CA PRO A 68 0.79 11.87 18.63
C PRO A 68 -0.38 10.88 18.65
N GLY A 69 -0.38 9.88 17.77
CA GLY A 69 -1.39 8.82 17.71
C GLY A 69 -1.02 7.57 18.51
N ALA A 70 0.17 7.53 19.12
CA ALA A 70 0.63 6.42 19.93
C ALA A 70 0.49 6.75 21.42
N HIS A 71 0.07 5.75 22.19
CA HIS A 71 0.04 5.81 23.64
C HIS A 71 0.73 4.58 24.24
N ILE A 72 1.75 4.80 25.07
CA ILE A 72 2.54 3.70 25.66
C ILE A 72 2.10 3.48 27.11
N ILE A 73 1.89 2.21 27.46
CA ILE A 73 1.65 1.78 28.84
C ILE A 73 2.76 0.80 29.22
N ALA A 74 3.48 1.13 30.29
CA ALA A 74 4.67 0.44 30.78
C ALA A 74 4.50 -0.09 32.20
#